data_AF-A0A2N2GFD2-F1
#
_entry.id   AF-A0A2N2GFD2-F1
#
_cell.length_a   1.000
_cell.length_b   1.000
_cell.length_c   1.000
_cell.angle_alpha   90.00
_cell.angle_beta   90.00
_cell.angle_gamma   90.00
#
_symmetry.space_group_name_H-M   'P 1'
#
loop_
_entity.id
_entity.type
_entity.pdbx_description
1 polymer ?
#
loop_
_entity_poly.entity_id
_entity_poly.type
_entity_poly.pdbx_seq_one_letter_code
_entity_poly.pdbx_strand_id
1 'polypeptide(L)'
;MPGGNRTVFYGKSRYYFHEGAWYRPYGGRFVVIAPPFGLIVPFLPPFYTTVWIGGIPYYYANDVYYTQAAGGYVVVEPPKGEASPASPQGDQTSASQVFIYPRQGQSEKKQADDRYDCHRWAVDQTGYDPINPPVDLSTTEITRKRDGYQRASAACLDGRGYTVK
;
A
#
# COMPACT_ATOMS: atom_id res chain seq x y z
N MET A 1 6.36 15.69 15.99
CA MET A 1 5.85 15.04 14.76
C MET A 1 5.80 16.09 13.67
N PRO A 2 6.18 15.79 12.42
CA PRO A 2 6.08 16.76 11.32
C PRO A 2 4.62 17.22 11.09
N GLY A 3 4.45 18.41 10.52
CA GLY A 3 3.14 18.91 10.08
C GLY A 3 2.55 18.02 8.97
N GLY A 4 1.22 17.96 8.86
CA GLY A 4 0.55 17.13 7.83
C GLY A 4 0.18 15.70 8.28
N ASN A 5 0.44 15.34 9.53
CA ASN A 5 -0.03 14.06 10.08
C ASN A 5 -1.55 14.06 10.28
N ARG A 6 -2.18 12.90 10.06
CA ARG A 6 -3.59 12.67 10.37
C ARG A 6 -3.68 11.89 11.67
N THR A 7 -4.44 12.42 12.64
CA THR A 7 -4.64 11.75 13.94
C THR A 7 -5.94 10.95 13.92
N VAL A 8 -5.88 9.70 14.36
CA VAL A 8 -7.03 8.79 14.48
C VAL A 8 -7.05 8.19 15.88
N PHE A 9 -8.24 8.05 16.45
CA PHE A 9 -8.45 7.48 17.77
C PHE A 9 -9.00 6.07 17.68
N TYR A 10 -8.49 5.17 18.51
CA TYR A 10 -9.01 3.82 18.69
C TYR A 10 -9.06 3.49 20.18
N GLY A 11 -10.27 3.47 20.72
CA GLY A 11 -10.49 3.50 22.16
C GLY A 11 -9.85 4.75 22.79
N LYS A 12 -8.99 4.55 23.79
CA LYS A 12 -8.25 5.63 24.48
C LYS A 12 -6.90 5.96 23.81
N SER A 13 -6.52 5.24 22.76
CA SER A 13 -5.21 5.35 22.12
C SER A 13 -5.27 6.27 20.90
N ARG A 14 -4.19 7.05 20.72
CA ARG A 14 -3.98 7.92 19.56
C ARG A 14 -2.98 7.27 18.59
N TYR A 15 -3.38 7.25 17.33
CA TYR A 15 -2.61 6.78 16.20
C TYR A 15 -2.40 7.95 15.24
N TYR A 16 -1.24 8.01 14.62
CA TYR A 16 -0.89 9.10 13.72
C TYR A 16 -0.46 8.52 12.39
N PHE A 17 -1.05 9.00 11.31
CA PHE A 17 -0.70 8.59 9.96
C PHE A 17 0.07 9.71 9.27
N HIS A 18 1.22 9.39 8.67
CA HIS A 18 2.03 10.35 7.93
C HIS A 18 2.80 9.63 6.81
N GLU A 19 2.70 10.15 5.58
CA GLU A 19 3.43 9.63 4.40
C GLU A 19 3.29 8.12 4.17
N GLY A 20 2.12 7.55 4.49
CA GLY A 20 1.85 6.13 4.28
C GLY A 20 2.15 5.24 5.49
N ALA A 21 2.86 5.71 6.51
CA ALA A 21 3.17 4.93 7.70
C ALA A 21 2.28 5.33 8.90
N TRP A 22 2.03 4.35 9.77
CA TRP A 22 1.32 4.54 11.04
C TRP A 22 2.29 4.67 12.19
N TYR A 23 2.01 5.58 13.10
CA TYR A 23 2.86 5.93 14.22
C TYR A 23 2.07 5.95 15.53
N ARG A 24 2.76 5.64 16.63
CA ARG A 24 2.25 5.79 17.99
C ARG A 24 3.32 6.42 18.90
N PRO A 25 2.92 7.24 19.89
CA PRO A 25 3.84 7.72 20.91
C PRO A 25 4.30 6.56 21.81
N TYR A 26 5.61 6.44 21.99
CA TYR A 26 6.24 5.52 22.92
C TYR A 26 7.39 6.24 23.62
N GLY A 27 7.18 6.60 24.89
CA GLY A 27 8.07 7.52 25.61
C GLY A 27 8.11 8.90 24.93
N GLY A 28 9.31 9.45 24.77
CA GLY A 28 9.53 10.76 24.11
C GLY A 28 9.59 10.72 22.58
N ARG A 29 9.32 9.57 21.93
CA ARG A 29 9.46 9.39 20.47
C ARG A 29 8.21 8.79 19.84
N PHE A 30 8.12 8.90 18.52
CA PHE A 30 7.13 8.21 17.70
C PHE A 30 7.77 6.98 17.06
N VAL A 31 7.09 5.85 17.14
CA VAL A 31 7.52 4.60 16.51
C VAL A 31 6.55 4.21 15.41
N VAL A 32 7.06 3.67 14.30
CA VAL A 32 6.23 3.09 13.25
C VAL A 32 5.66 1.76 13.75
N ILE A 33 4.38 1.57 13.52
CA ILE A 33 3.64 0.38 13.94
C ILE A 33 2.65 -0.04 12.87
N ALA A 34 2.22 -1.30 12.89
CA ALA A 34 0.99 -1.70 12.22
C ALA A 34 -0.22 -1.08 12.95
N PRO A 35 -1.20 -0.48 12.24
CA PRO A 35 -2.44 -0.03 12.85
C PRO A 35 -3.25 -1.24 13.37
N PRO A 36 -4.03 -1.07 14.46
CA PRO A 36 -4.86 -2.15 14.97
C PRO A 36 -6.00 -2.47 13.99
N PHE A 37 -6.33 -3.75 13.86
CA PHE A 37 -7.53 -4.18 13.14
C PHE A 37 -8.79 -3.59 13.80
N GLY A 38 -9.72 -3.15 12.97
CA GLY A 38 -10.90 -2.40 13.40
C GLY A 38 -10.70 -0.88 13.51
N LEU A 39 -9.51 -0.34 13.24
CA LEU A 39 -9.28 1.10 13.20
C LEU A 39 -10.07 1.74 12.05
N ILE A 40 -11.04 2.60 12.36
CA ILE A 40 -11.81 3.34 11.35
C ILE A 40 -11.11 4.66 11.05
N VAL A 41 -10.87 4.92 9.77
CA VAL A 41 -10.20 6.11 9.26
C VAL A 41 -11.10 6.83 8.25
N PRO A 42 -11.19 8.16 8.27
CA PRO A 42 -12.00 8.91 7.30
C PRO A 42 -11.27 9.13 5.96
N PHE A 43 -10.15 8.46 5.74
CA PHE A 43 -9.29 8.67 4.59
C PHE A 43 -8.60 7.39 4.15
N LEU A 44 -8.30 7.31 2.86
CA LEU A 44 -7.38 6.31 2.35
C LEU A 44 -5.97 6.89 2.24
N PRO A 45 -4.92 6.08 2.48
CA PRO A 45 -3.54 6.45 2.19
C PRO A 45 -3.39 6.90 0.73
N PRO A 46 -2.72 8.02 0.40
CA PRO A 46 -2.73 8.55 -0.97
C PRO A 46 -2.13 7.64 -2.07
N PHE A 47 -1.58 6.47 -1.69
CA PHE A 47 -0.92 5.48 -2.55
C PHE A 47 -1.56 4.10 -2.43
N TYR A 48 -2.86 4.06 -2.10
CA TYR A 48 -3.58 2.81 -1.95
C TYR A 48 -3.80 2.13 -3.31
N THR A 49 -3.86 0.80 -3.30
CA THR A 49 -4.26 -0.03 -4.44
C THR A 49 -5.57 -0.72 -4.12
N THR A 50 -6.54 -0.74 -5.03
CA THR A 50 -7.78 -1.49 -4.83
C THR A 50 -7.62 -2.94 -5.28
N VAL A 51 -7.83 -3.88 -4.37
CA VAL A 51 -7.82 -5.33 -4.56
C VAL A 51 -9.26 -5.84 -4.43
N TRP A 52 -9.74 -6.56 -5.44
CA TRP A 52 -11.10 -7.12 -5.43
C TRP A 52 -11.04 -8.57 -4.98
N ILE A 53 -11.74 -8.91 -3.90
CA ILE A 53 -11.74 -10.27 -3.32
C ILE A 53 -13.19 -10.65 -3.07
N GLY A 54 -13.66 -11.72 -3.71
CA GLY A 54 -15.08 -12.12 -3.64
C GLY A 54 -16.06 -11.03 -4.08
N GLY A 55 -15.65 -10.14 -5.00
CA GLY A 55 -16.46 -9.00 -5.46
C GLY A 55 -16.49 -7.79 -4.51
N ILE A 56 -15.75 -7.84 -3.40
CA ILE A 56 -15.66 -6.76 -2.42
C ILE A 56 -14.34 -5.99 -2.63
N PRO A 57 -14.37 -4.64 -2.69
CA PRO A 57 -13.15 -3.85 -2.78
C PRO A 57 -12.44 -3.77 -1.42
N TYR A 58 -11.16 -4.11 -1.44
CA TYR A 58 -10.19 -3.89 -0.37
C TYR A 58 -9.17 -2.86 -0.85
N TYR A 59 -8.88 -1.85 -0.05
CA TYR A 59 -7.85 -0.87 -0.33
C TYR A 59 -6.59 -1.28 0.41
N TYR A 60 -5.49 -1.44 -0.30
CA TYR A 60 -4.23 -1.92 0.23
C TYR A 60 -3.18 -0.81 0.19
N ALA A 61 -2.52 -0.53 1.31
CA ALA A 61 -1.41 0.43 1.35
C ALA A 61 -0.44 0.08 2.48
N ASN A 62 0.86 -0.01 2.14
CA ASN A 62 1.95 -0.28 3.10
C ASN A 62 1.65 -1.46 4.04
N ASP A 63 1.30 -2.61 3.46
CA ASP A 63 0.98 -3.86 4.17
C ASP A 63 -0.27 -3.78 5.06
N VAL A 64 -1.08 -2.72 4.92
CA VAL A 64 -2.37 -2.55 5.62
C VAL A 64 -3.53 -2.67 4.63
N TYR A 65 -4.51 -3.50 4.97
CA TYR A 65 -5.77 -3.62 4.24
C TYR A 65 -6.85 -2.78 4.89
N TYR A 66 -7.61 -2.07 4.07
CA TYR A 66 -8.78 -1.31 4.47
C TYR A 66 -9.99 -1.79 3.67
N THR A 67 -11.17 -1.79 4.26
CA THR A 67 -12.43 -1.97 3.53
C THR A 67 -13.41 -0.87 3.89
N GLN A 68 -14.44 -0.66 3.07
CA GLN A 68 -15.45 0.35 3.33
C GLN A 68 -16.29 -0.05 4.56
N ALA A 69 -16.52 0.89 5.47
CA ALA A 69 -17.31 0.69 6.67
C ALA A 69 -18.15 1.93 7.01
N ALA A 70 -19.11 1.77 7.93
CA ALA A 70 -19.86 2.91 8.47
C ALA A 70 -18.88 3.87 9.16
N GLY A 71 -18.76 5.10 8.63
CA GLY A 71 -17.83 6.12 9.15
C GLY A 71 -16.49 6.22 8.43
N GLY A 72 -16.26 5.47 7.34
CA GLY A 72 -15.09 5.64 6.48
C GLY A 72 -14.53 4.31 5.99
N TYR A 73 -13.26 4.06 6.29
CA TYR A 73 -12.54 2.84 5.94
C TYR A 73 -12.02 2.17 7.20
N VAL A 74 -12.19 0.87 7.33
CA VAL A 74 -11.74 0.11 8.49
C VAL A 74 -10.53 -0.72 8.14
N VAL A 75 -9.49 -0.65 8.98
CA VAL A 75 -8.34 -1.53 8.90
C VAL A 75 -8.79 -2.96 9.18
N VAL A 76 -8.53 -3.88 8.27
CA VAL A 76 -8.93 -5.29 8.39
C VAL A 76 -7.72 -6.19 8.41
N GLU A 77 -7.91 -7.39 8.96
CA GLU A 77 -6.94 -8.46 8.75
C GLU A 77 -6.76 -8.69 7.25
N PRO A 78 -5.54 -9.05 6.81
CA PRO A 78 -5.35 -9.57 5.47
C PRO A 78 -6.37 -10.70 5.25
N PRO A 79 -7.19 -10.65 4.20
CA PRO A 79 -8.17 -11.70 3.96
C PRO A 79 -7.46 -13.06 3.88
N LYS A 80 -7.69 -13.91 4.89
CA LYS A 80 -7.01 -15.21 5.10
C LYS A 80 -7.45 -16.31 4.12
N GLY A 81 -7.91 -15.91 2.92
CA GLY A 81 -8.31 -16.81 1.85
C GLY A 81 -7.32 -16.85 0.68
N GLU A 82 -6.45 -15.86 0.50
CA GLU A 82 -5.64 -15.74 -0.73
C GLU A 82 -4.30 -14.96 -0.60
N ALA A 83 -3.93 -14.46 0.59
CA ALA A 83 -2.57 -13.93 0.82
C ALA A 83 -2.23 -13.80 2.32
N SER A 84 -1.62 -14.84 2.89
CA SER A 84 -0.68 -14.71 3.99
C SER A 84 0.44 -15.75 3.81
N PRO A 85 1.70 -15.41 4.10
CA PRO A 85 2.86 -16.17 3.67
C PRO A 85 3.06 -17.42 4.55
N ALA A 86 2.42 -18.50 4.16
CA ALA A 86 2.92 -19.86 4.31
C ALA A 86 2.66 -20.58 2.97
N SER A 87 3.75 -20.96 2.30
CA SER A 87 3.92 -21.66 1.02
C SER A 87 2.94 -22.85 0.78
N PRO A 88 2.97 -23.54 -0.39
CA PRO A 88 3.03 -23.18 -1.81
C PRO A 88 1.80 -23.74 -2.62
N GLN A 89 1.73 -23.49 -3.94
CA GLN A 89 0.69 -23.93 -4.92
C GLN A 89 -0.58 -23.06 -4.91
N GLY A 90 -1.17 -22.58 -6.01
CA GLY A 90 -0.98 -22.75 -7.46
C GLY A 90 -2.10 -21.93 -8.14
N ASP A 91 -1.87 -21.53 -9.40
CA ASP A 91 -2.80 -20.91 -10.36
C ASP A 91 -3.32 -19.47 -10.16
N GLN A 92 -2.56 -18.54 -10.75
CA GLN A 92 -2.96 -17.68 -11.87
C GLN A 92 -4.42 -17.16 -11.87
N THR A 93 -4.64 -15.91 -11.47
CA THR A 93 -5.17 -14.81 -12.32
C THR A 93 -5.55 -13.59 -11.44
N SER A 94 -4.59 -12.70 -11.17
CA SER A 94 -4.90 -11.29 -10.86
C SER A 94 -3.66 -10.44 -11.05
N ALA A 95 -3.69 -9.62 -12.10
CA ALA A 95 -2.64 -8.67 -12.38
C ALA A 95 -2.37 -7.78 -11.15
N SER A 96 -1.09 -7.65 -10.78
CA SER A 96 -0.54 -6.60 -9.91
C SER A 96 -0.39 -6.89 -8.41
N GLN A 97 -0.40 -8.14 -7.94
CA GLN A 97 0.16 -8.41 -6.60
C GLN A 97 1.67 -8.48 -6.66
N VAL A 98 2.28 -7.30 -6.78
CA VAL A 98 3.74 -7.14 -6.71
C VAL A 98 4.16 -7.33 -5.25
N PHE A 99 4.80 -8.46 -4.97
CA PHE A 99 5.35 -8.75 -3.65
C PHE A 99 6.77 -8.16 -3.54
N ILE A 100 6.97 -7.28 -2.56
CA ILE A 100 8.23 -6.55 -2.37
C ILE A 100 8.93 -7.08 -1.12
N TYR A 101 10.06 -7.73 -1.31
CA TYR A 101 10.85 -8.34 -0.25
C TYR A 101 12.11 -7.51 0.05
N PRO A 102 12.38 -7.12 1.30
CA PRO A 102 13.62 -6.43 1.66
C PRO A 102 14.81 -7.39 1.56
N ARG A 103 15.88 -7.04 0.82
CA ARG A 103 17.10 -7.86 0.76
C ARG A 103 18.10 -7.57 1.88
N GLN A 104 17.99 -6.43 2.55
CA GLN A 104 19.03 -5.93 3.47
C GLN A 104 18.47 -5.65 4.86
N GLY A 105 17.36 -6.30 5.24
CA GLY A 105 16.72 -6.08 6.55
C GLY A 105 16.17 -4.66 6.71
N GLN A 106 15.77 -4.03 5.61
CA GLN A 106 15.14 -2.70 5.65
C GLN A 106 13.92 -2.72 6.57
N SER A 107 13.80 -1.71 7.45
CA SER A 107 12.64 -1.58 8.34
C SER A 107 11.36 -1.34 7.56
N GLU A 108 10.21 -1.67 8.15
CA GLU A 108 8.89 -1.39 7.56
C GLU A 108 8.73 0.10 7.20
N LYS A 109 9.28 1.01 8.02
CA LYS A 109 9.32 2.45 7.68
C LYS A 109 10.06 2.70 6.37
N LYS A 110 11.29 2.19 6.26
CA LYS A 110 12.13 2.39 5.07
C LYS A 110 11.47 1.77 3.84
N GLN A 111 10.85 0.61 4.00
CA GLN A 111 10.09 -0.04 2.94
C GLN A 111 8.87 0.79 2.51
N ALA A 112 8.11 1.36 3.44
CA ALA A 112 6.98 2.23 3.11
C ALA A 112 7.44 3.51 2.38
N ASP A 113 8.49 4.17 2.89
CA ASP A 113 9.06 5.38 2.27
C ASP A 113 9.61 5.06 0.86
N ASP A 114 10.35 3.95 0.71
CA ASP A 114 10.94 3.53 -0.56
C ASP A 114 9.85 3.11 -1.58
N ARG A 115 8.76 2.45 -1.15
CA ARG A 115 7.59 2.13 -1.99
C ARG A 115 6.88 3.39 -2.49
N TYR A 116 6.65 4.35 -1.60
CA TYR A 116 6.03 5.63 -1.93
C TYR A 116 6.85 6.39 -2.98
N ASP A 117 8.15 6.52 -2.74
CA ASP A 117 9.06 7.23 -3.64
C ASP A 117 9.10 6.57 -5.02
N CYS A 118 9.22 5.23 -5.06
CA CYS A 118 9.27 4.49 -6.30
C CYS A 118 7.95 4.51 -7.07
N HIS A 119 6.81 4.56 -6.39
CA HIS A 119 5.53 4.82 -7.05
C HIS A 119 5.54 6.19 -7.73
N ARG A 120 5.90 7.27 -7.00
CA ARG A 120 5.90 8.62 -7.59
C ARG A 120 6.83 8.72 -8.79
N TRP A 121 8.01 8.11 -8.68
CA TRP A 121 8.96 8.03 -9.80
C TRP A 121 8.35 7.29 -11.01
N ALA A 122 7.68 6.16 -10.79
CA ALA A 122 7.06 5.40 -11.87
C ALA A 122 5.91 6.17 -12.56
N VAL A 123 5.11 6.93 -11.80
CA VAL A 123 4.08 7.80 -12.36
C VAL A 123 4.71 8.90 -13.23
N ASP A 124 5.76 9.55 -12.74
CA ASP A 124 6.49 10.61 -13.47
C ASP A 124 7.09 10.08 -14.79
N GLN A 125 7.69 8.89 -14.76
CA GLN A 125 8.31 8.28 -15.94
C GLN A 125 7.31 7.82 -17.01
N THR A 126 6.08 7.46 -16.61
CA THR A 126 5.14 6.75 -17.51
C THR A 126 3.86 7.52 -17.80
N GLY A 127 3.58 8.57 -17.02
CA GLY A 127 2.31 9.30 -17.06
C GLY A 127 1.11 8.37 -16.88
N TYR A 128 1.27 7.30 -16.09
CA TYR A 128 0.21 6.37 -15.72
C TYR A 128 0.13 6.30 -14.20
N ASP A 129 -1.02 6.69 -13.68
CA ASP A 129 -1.37 6.54 -12.27
C ASP A 129 -2.32 5.34 -12.11
N PRO A 130 -1.93 4.26 -11.42
CA PRO A 130 -2.82 3.13 -11.15
C PRO A 130 -3.99 3.47 -10.21
N ILE A 131 -3.90 4.59 -9.47
CA ILE A 131 -4.93 5.07 -8.54
C ILE A 131 -6.05 5.77 -9.32
N ASN A 132 -5.67 6.51 -10.36
CA ASN A 132 -6.58 7.22 -11.25
C ASN A 132 -6.30 6.83 -12.71
N PRO A 133 -6.67 5.59 -13.10
CA PRO A 133 -6.42 5.15 -14.46
C PRO A 133 -7.21 6.02 -15.45
N PRO A 134 -6.59 6.45 -16.56
CA PRO A 134 -7.27 7.24 -17.59
C PRO A 134 -8.44 6.45 -18.18
N VAL A 135 -9.60 7.10 -18.30
CA VAL A 135 -10.87 6.49 -18.76
C VAL A 135 -11.12 6.69 -20.25
N ASP A 136 -10.29 7.50 -20.91
CA ASP A 136 -10.37 7.87 -22.32
C ASP A 136 -9.48 7.02 -23.24
N LEU A 137 -8.64 6.15 -22.67
CA LEU A 137 -7.71 5.29 -23.41
C LEU A 137 -8.30 3.92 -23.73
N SER A 138 -7.83 3.33 -24.83
CA SER A 138 -8.17 1.95 -25.17
C SER A 138 -7.55 0.95 -24.18
N THR A 139 -8.16 -0.23 -24.04
CA THR A 139 -7.66 -1.30 -23.15
C THR A 139 -6.19 -1.65 -23.44
N THR A 140 -5.79 -1.63 -24.71
CA THR A 140 -4.41 -1.91 -25.14
C THR A 140 -3.43 -0.85 -24.65
N GLU A 141 -3.81 0.42 -24.71
CA GLU A 141 -3.00 1.55 -24.23
C GLU A 141 -2.89 1.55 -22.71
N ILE A 142 -4.00 1.30 -22.01
CA ILE A 142 -4.03 1.14 -20.55
C ILE A 142 -3.08 0.01 -20.12
N THR A 143 -3.10 -1.12 -20.82
CA THR A 143 -2.23 -2.26 -20.53
C THR A 143 -0.76 -1.88 -20.71
N ARG A 144 -0.40 -1.28 -21.85
CA ARG A 144 0.99 -0.84 -22.12
C ARG A 144 1.51 0.15 -21.07
N LYS A 145 0.67 1.12 -20.68
CA LYS A 145 1.00 2.12 -19.65
C LYS A 145 1.16 1.49 -18.27
N ARG A 146 0.26 0.57 -17.90
CA ARG A 146 0.37 -0.22 -16.67
C ARG A 146 1.66 -1.03 -16.63
N ASP A 147 2.00 -1.74 -17.70
CA ASP A 147 3.24 -2.53 -17.79
C ASP A 147 4.50 -1.65 -17.71
N GLY A 148 4.42 -0.43 -18.26
CA GLY A 148 5.45 0.59 -18.09
C GLY A 148 5.62 0.97 -16.62
N TYR A 149 4.53 1.33 -15.95
CA TYR A 149 4.53 1.71 -14.53
C TYR A 149 5.05 0.57 -13.64
N GLN A 150 4.63 -0.67 -13.90
CA GLN A 150 5.08 -1.83 -13.14
C GLN A 150 6.58 -2.06 -13.30
N ARG A 151 7.12 -1.96 -14.51
CA ARG A 151 8.57 -2.10 -14.74
C ARG A 151 9.37 -0.96 -14.10
N ALA A 152 8.87 0.28 -14.18
CA ALA A 152 9.53 1.43 -13.56
C ALA A 152 9.54 1.30 -12.03
N SER A 153 8.40 1.06 -11.41
CA SER A 153 8.33 0.88 -9.95
C SER A 153 9.21 -0.28 -9.47
N ALA A 154 9.23 -1.39 -10.22
CA ALA A 154 10.09 -2.53 -9.94
C ALA A 154 11.59 -2.19 -10.00
N ALA A 155 12.02 -1.48 -11.05
CA ALA A 155 13.42 -1.08 -11.23
C ALA A 155 13.90 -0.14 -10.12
N CYS A 156 13.05 0.82 -9.70
CA CYS A 156 13.37 1.72 -8.60
C CYS A 156 13.55 0.95 -7.28
N LEU A 157 12.63 0.03 -7.00
CA LEU A 157 12.68 -0.79 -5.78
C LEU A 157 13.87 -1.76 -5.80
N ASP A 158 14.18 -2.37 -6.94
CA ASP A 158 15.37 -3.22 -7.07
C ASP A 158 16.64 -2.44 -6.77
N GLY A 159 16.79 -1.23 -7.32
CA GLY A 159 17.91 -0.32 -7.02
C GLY A 159 18.01 0.06 -5.53
N ARG A 160 16.89 0.06 -4.79
CA ARG A 160 16.86 0.31 -3.33
C ARG A 160 17.06 -0.95 -2.49
N GLY A 161 17.38 -2.08 -3.12
CA GLY A 161 17.67 -3.34 -2.43
C GLY A 161 16.41 -4.13 -2.07
N TYR A 162 15.31 -3.95 -2.80
CA TYR A 162 14.14 -4.80 -2.69
C TYR A 162 14.12 -5.84 -3.82
N THR A 163 13.40 -6.94 -3.61
CA THR A 163 13.08 -7.89 -4.67
C THR A 163 11.60 -7.83 -4.94
N VAL A 164 11.25 -7.60 -6.20
CA VAL A 164 9.88 -7.42 -6.69
C VAL A 164 9.52 -8.68 -7.46
N LYS A 165 8.52 -9.44 -6.99
CA LYS A 165 8.05 -10.68 -7.62
C LYS A 165 6.55 -10.65 -7.87
#